data_AF-A0A411G7M4-F1
#
_entry.id   AF-A0A411G7M4-F1
#
_cell.length_a   1.000
_cell.length_b   1.000
_cell.length_c   1.000
_cell.angle_alpha   90.00
_cell.angle_beta   90.00
_cell.angle_gamma   90.00
#
_symmetry.space_group_name_H-M   'P 1'
#
loop_
_entity.id
_entity.type
_entity.pdbx_description
1 polymer ?
#
loop_
_entity_poly.entity_id
_entity_poly.type
_entity_poly.pdbx_seq_one_letter_code
_entity_poly.pdbx_strand_id
1 'polypeptide(L)' 'LLSMPKKMKYSLMKGSFSEDGINSFLRDLSYGRGGTAPLKGAELPKIYETEAWDGKDGQPPQEEEIDLSDIDLNDKDEL' A
#
# COMPACT_ATOMS: atom_id res chain seq x y z
N LEU A 1 9.85 29.16 14.78
CA LEU A 1 8.59 28.41 14.53
C LEU A 1 8.28 28.52 13.04
N LEU A 2 8.69 27.52 12.26
CA LEU A 2 8.45 27.53 10.81
C LEU A 2 6.95 27.24 10.56
N SER A 3 6.24 28.22 10.04
CA SER A 3 4.85 28.09 9.59
C SER A 3 4.80 27.06 8.46
N MET A 4 4.32 25.84 8.74
CA MET A 4 4.03 24.87 7.68
C MET A 4 3.01 25.49 6.69
N PRO A 5 3.33 25.57 5.39
CA PRO A 5 2.42 26.14 4.40
C PRO A 5 1.11 25.34 4.41
N LYS A 6 -0.01 26.07 4.45
CA LYS A 6 -1.40 25.55 4.53
C LYS A 6 -1.78 24.56 3.41
N LYS A 7 -0.89 24.30 2.44
CA LYS A 7 -1.13 23.59 1.17
C LYS A 7 -0.53 22.17 1.09
N MET A 8 0.09 21.65 2.16
CA MET A 8 0.77 20.34 2.15
C MET A 8 0.27 19.42 3.28
N LYS A 9 -1.02 19.13 3.27
CA LYS A 9 -1.66 18.25 4.26
C LYS A 9 -2.57 17.25 3.57
N TYR A 10 -2.76 16.11 4.20
CA TYR A 10 -3.74 15.11 3.79
C TYR A 10 -4.62 14.74 4.99
N SER A 11 -5.80 14.19 4.71
CA SER A 11 -6.68 13.60 5.72
C SER A 11 -6.88 12.13 5.37
N LEU A 12 -6.81 11.26 6.38
CA LEU A 12 -6.96 9.83 6.18
C LEU A 12 -8.44 9.44 6.31
N MET A 13 -9.03 8.93 5.22
CA MET A 13 -10.35 8.31 5.28
C MET A 13 -10.21 6.93 5.94
N LYS A 14 -10.96 6.71 7.02
CA LYS A 14 -11.04 5.42 7.70
C LYS A 14 -12.40 4.82 7.44
N GLY A 15 -12.46 3.54 7.07
CA GLY A 15 -13.71 2.82 6.79
C GLY A 15 -13.82 2.40 5.33
N SER A 16 -15.04 2.03 4.93
CA SER A 16 -15.30 1.50 3.59
C SER A 16 -15.16 2.56 2.51
N PHE A 17 -14.55 2.17 1.39
CA PHE A 17 -14.50 2.97 0.17
C PHE A 17 -15.81 2.77 -0.63
N SER A 18 -16.87 3.46 -0.21
CA SER A 18 -18.19 3.46 -0.84
C SER A 18 -18.71 4.89 -1.01
N GLU A 19 -19.74 5.09 -1.83
CA GLU A 19 -20.35 6.41 -2.03
C GLU A 19 -20.78 7.07 -0.70
N ASP A 20 -21.47 6.32 0.16
CA ASP A 20 -21.87 6.79 1.49
C ASP A 20 -20.67 7.09 2.41
N GLY A 21 -19.65 6.23 2.37
CA GLY A 21 -18.42 6.41 3.14
C GLY A 21 -17.66 7.67 2.72
N ILE A 22 -17.56 7.91 1.42
CA ILE A 22 -16.91 9.10 0.86
C ILE A 22 -17.73 10.36 1.18
N ASN A 23 -19.05 10.33 1.01
CA ASN A 23 -19.92 11.47 1.32
C ASN A 23 -19.83 11.87 2.79
N SER A 24 -19.89 10.90 3.70
CA SER A 24 -19.75 11.15 5.14
C SER A 24 -18.36 11.71 5.49
N PHE A 25 -17.29 11.15 4.93
CA PHE A 25 -15.93 11.65 5.11
C PHE A 25 -15.76 13.10 4.65
N LEU A 26 -16.25 13.43 3.44
CA LEU A 26 -16.19 14.80 2.89
C LEU A 26 -17.02 15.78 3.71
N ARG A 27 -18.18 15.33 4.20
CA ARG A 27 -19.03 16.13 5.10
C ARG A 27 -18.28 16.47 6.37
N ASP A 28 -17.70 15.48 7.05
CA ASP A 28 -16.96 15.70 8.29
C ASP A 28 -15.75 16.61 8.08
N LEU A 29 -15.01 16.39 7.00
CA LEU A 29 -13.88 17.25 6.61
C LEU A 29 -14.31 18.70 6.39
N SER A 30 -15.44 18.93 5.75
CA SER A 30 -16.01 20.26 5.49
C SER A 30 -16.39 20.99 6.78
N TYR A 31 -16.84 20.24 7.80
CA TYR A 31 -17.10 20.78 9.13
C TYR A 31 -15.85 20.93 10.01
N GLY A 32 -14.65 20.69 9.46
CA GLY A 32 -13.39 20.75 10.20
C GLY A 32 -13.18 19.60 11.18
N ARG A 33 -13.93 18.50 11.00
CA ARG A 33 -13.76 17.24 11.72
C ARG A 33 -12.89 16.31 10.88
N GLY A 34 -12.12 15.43 11.54
CA GLY A 34 -11.11 14.63 10.85
C GLY A 34 -9.76 15.32 10.86
N GLY A 35 -8.79 14.72 11.55
CA GLY A 35 -7.46 15.28 11.70
C GLY A 35 -6.72 15.30 10.37
N THR A 36 -6.04 16.42 10.09
CA THR A 36 -5.11 16.52 8.96
C THR A 36 -3.69 16.19 9.40
N ALA A 37 -2.98 15.39 8.62
CA ALA A 37 -1.56 15.12 8.81
C ALA A 37 -0.71 15.94 7.81
N PRO A 38 0.51 16.35 8.18
CA PRO A 38 1.42 17.02 7.26
C PRO A 38 2.00 16.01 6.25
N LEU A 39 2.20 16.44 5.01
CA LEU A 39 2.92 15.66 4.02
C LEU A 39 4.42 15.64 4.38
N LYS A 40 5.02 14.45 4.46
CA LYS A 40 6.43 14.28 4.85
C LYS A 40 7.33 15.03 3.86
N GLY A 41 8.22 15.87 4.40
CA GLY A 41 9.17 16.66 3.58
C GLY A 41 8.55 17.88 2.89
N ALA A 42 7.24 18.13 3.03
CA ALA A 42 6.53 19.22 2.35
C ALA A 42 6.67 19.23 0.82
N GLU A 43 6.95 18.06 0.23
CA GLU A 43 7.08 17.84 -1.21
C GLU A 43 6.04 16.83 -1.68
N LEU A 44 5.52 17.03 -2.89
CA LEU A 44 4.65 16.04 -3.53
C LEU A 44 5.47 14.80 -3.92
N PRO A 45 4.96 13.58 -3.68
CA PRO A 45 5.61 12.36 -4.15
C PRO A 45 5.80 12.39 -5.67
N LYS A 46 6.89 11.81 -6.16
CA LYS A 46 7.10 11.61 -7.60
C LYS A 46 6.06 10.61 -8.11
N ILE A 47 5.28 11.02 -9.10
CA ILE A 47 4.34 10.17 -9.81
C ILE A 47 5.12 9.49 -10.94
N TYR A 48 5.14 8.17 -10.94
CA TYR A 48 5.76 7.38 -12.01
C TYR A 48 4.66 6.97 -13.00
N GLU A 49 4.96 7.08 -14.30
CA GLU A 49 4.13 6.46 -15.32
C GLU A 49 4.38 4.95 -15.30
N THR A 50 3.31 4.17 -15.19
CA THR A 50 3.35 2.71 -15.22
C THR A 50 2.36 2.21 -16.25
N GLU A 51 2.59 1.00 -16.76
CA GLU A 51 1.59 0.32 -17.58
C GLU A 51 0.31 0.08 -16.76
N ALA A 52 -0.83 0.07 -17.44
CA ALA A 52 -2.10 -0.24 -16.78
C ALA A 52 -2.08 -1.67 -16.25
N TRP A 53 -2.63 -1.87 -15.05
CA TRP A 53 -2.74 -3.21 -14.47
C TRP A 53 -3.58 -4.10 -15.40
N ASP A 54 -3.06 -5.27 -15.71
CA ASP A 54 -3.68 -6.24 -16.62
C ASP A 54 -4.85 -7.03 -15.99
N GLY A 55 -5.18 -6.72 -14.73
CA GLY A 55 -6.26 -7.36 -13.97
C GLY A 55 -5.91 -8.75 -13.46
N LYS A 56 -4.64 -9.17 -13.58
CA LYS A 56 -4.15 -10.45 -13.08
C LYS A 56 -3.25 -10.22 -11.88
N ASP A 57 -3.28 -11.16 -10.95
CA ASP A 57 -2.27 -11.17 -9.89
C ASP A 57 -0.88 -11.32 -10.51
N GLY A 58 0.10 -10.60 -9.96
CA GLY A 58 1.49 -10.81 -10.33
C GLY A 58 1.84 -12.29 -10.14
N GLN A 59 2.56 -12.87 -11.10
CA GLN A 59 3.04 -14.22 -10.93
C GLN A 59 3.90 -14.27 -9.66
N PRO A 60 3.72 -15.29 -8.80
CA PRO A 60 4.68 -15.50 -7.73
C PRO A 60 6.07 -15.62 -8.39
N PRO A 61 7.12 -15.07 -7.75
CA PRO A 61 8.48 -15.32 -8.23
C PRO A 61 8.64 -16.83 -8.41
N GLN A 62 9.13 -17.26 -9.58
CA GLN A 62 9.36 -18.69 -9.81
C GLN A 62 10.27 -19.18 -8.69
N GLU A 63 9.82 -20.22 -7.98
CA GLU A 63 10.71 -20.98 -7.15
C GLU A 63 11.76 -21.57 -8.09
N GLU A 64 13.03 -21.25 -7.85
CA GLU A 64 14.12 -21.95 -8.53
C GLU A 64 13.93 -23.44 -8.26
N GLU A 65 13.96 -24.28 -9.30
CA GLU A 65 14.03 -25.72 -9.11
C GLU A 65 15.30 -26.00 -8.30
N ILE A 66 15.13 -26.20 -6.99
CA ILE A 66 16.25 -26.49 -6.09
C ILE A 66 16.84 -27.81 -6.59
N ASP A 67 18.12 -27.79 -6.96
CA ASP A 67 18.85 -29.01 -7.31
C ASP A 67 19.03 -29.85 -6.05
N LEU A 68 18.23 -30.91 -5.93
CA LEU A 68 18.28 -31.86 -4.81
C LEU A 68 19.14 -33.08 -5.15
N SER A 69 19.93 -33.05 -6.23
CA SER A 69 20.78 -34.19 -6.61
C SER A 69 21.87 -34.50 -5.57
N ASP A 70 22.27 -33.51 -4.77
CA ASP A 70 23.22 -33.65 -3.66
C ASP A 70 22.57 -34.20 -2.36
N ILE A 71 21.25 -34.39 -2.32
CA ILE A 71 20.53 -34.88 -1.15
C ILE A 71 20.15 -36.35 -1.36
N ASP A 72 20.80 -37.24 -0.62
CA ASP A 72 20.42 -38.65 -0.58
C ASP A 72 19.18 -38.83 0.32
N LEU A 73 18.03 -39.09 -0.30
CA LEU A 73 16.75 -39.34 0.37
C LEU A 73 16.55 -40.82 0.75
N ASN A 74 17.50 -41.69 0.42
CA ASN A 74 17.37 -43.14 0.58
C ASN A 74 17.78 -43.64 1.98
N ASP A 75 18.38 -42.77 2.82
CA ASP A 75 18.80 -43.07 4.20
C ASP A 75 17.67 -42.92 5.24
N LYS A 76 16.41 -43.13 4.83
CA LYS A 76 15.32 -43.34 5.79
C LYS A 76 15.20 -44.83 6.09
N ASP A 77 15.94 -45.26 7.11
CA ASP A 77 15.62 -46.48 7.85
C ASP A 77 14.19 -46.33 8.39
N GLU A 78 13.23 -46.96 7.70
CA GLU A 78 11.87 -47.15 8.18
C GLU A 78 11.93 -47.93 9.51
N LEU A 79 11.49 -47.29 10.58
CA LEU A 79 11.42 -47.84 11.94
C LEU A 79 10.24 -48.82 12.10
#